data_AF-A0A9Q0W3S5-F1
#
_entry.id   AF-A0A9Q0W3S5-F1
#
_cell.length_a   1.000
_cell.length_b   1.000
_cell.length_c   1.000
_cell.angle_alpha   90.00
_cell.angle_beta   90.00
_cell.angle_gamma   90.00
#
_symmetry.space_group_name_H-M   'P 1'
#
loop_
_entity.id
_entity.type
_entity.pdbx_description
1 polymer ?
#
loop_
_entity_poly.entity_id
_entity_poly.type
_entity_poly.pdbx_seq_one_letter_code
_entity_poly.pdbx_strand_id
1 'polypeptide(L)'
;MGTVLDSHFLALTAIVTVGYQLLFFVITALLKFDKVTDFAGSTNFIILAVLTLVLKGTWHFRQVVLSFLVVTWGLRLGLFLLLRILQWGEDRRFDEMRSNLGKLAVFWIFQAVWVWTVSLPVTVVNGIDRDPSVQAADIIGWIMWSVGVSFEATADQQKLTFKNAPENRGKWCNVGLWNISRHPNYFGEVCHAFLSPLLGNLESTAAQ
;
A
#
# COMPACT_ATOMS: atom_id res chain seq x y z
N MET A 1 -6.08 -25.84 18.54
CA MET A 1 -5.11 -24.98 19.22
C MET A 1 -4.62 -23.97 18.18
N GLY A 2 -5.32 -22.83 18.06
CA GLY A 2 -4.97 -21.75 17.14
C GLY A 2 -3.86 -20.91 17.75
N THR A 3 -2.63 -21.42 17.67
CA THR A 3 -1.52 -20.87 18.45
C THR A 3 -0.62 -20.07 17.53
N VAL A 4 -1.01 -18.79 17.36
CA VAL A 4 -0.22 -17.72 16.71
C VAL A 4 -0.16 -17.89 15.19
N LEU A 5 -0.36 -16.81 14.42
CA LEU A 5 0.13 -16.76 13.04
C LEU A 5 1.49 -17.44 12.99
N ASP A 6 1.67 -18.45 12.14
CA ASP A 6 2.90 -19.24 12.05
C ASP A 6 4.09 -18.28 12.16
N SER A 7 4.79 -18.29 13.30
CA SER A 7 5.70 -17.18 13.66
C SER A 7 6.78 -17.01 12.59
N HIS A 8 7.05 -18.08 11.85
CA HIS A 8 7.88 -18.15 10.67
C HIS A 8 7.38 -17.30 9.50
N PHE A 9 6.07 -17.22 9.27
CA PHE A 9 5.45 -16.48 8.16
C PHE A 9 5.50 -14.96 8.38
N LEU A 10 5.20 -14.52 9.60
CA LEU A 10 5.39 -13.12 10.00
C LEU A 10 6.87 -12.73 10.04
N ALA A 11 7.73 -13.59 10.59
CA ALA A 11 9.17 -13.35 10.59
C ALA A 11 9.73 -13.27 9.17
N LEU A 12 9.28 -14.15 8.26
CA LEU A 12 9.71 -14.16 6.86
C LEU A 12 9.30 -12.86 6.15
N THR A 13 8.05 -12.43 6.27
CA THR A 13 7.61 -11.16 5.68
C THR A 13 8.36 -9.97 6.26
N ALA A 14 8.67 -9.97 7.56
CA ALA A 14 9.49 -8.94 8.18
C ALA A 14 10.92 -8.93 7.64
N ILE A 15 11.57 -10.10 7.52
CA ILE A 15 12.93 -10.24 6.98
C ILE A 15 12.98 -9.77 5.53
N VAL A 16 12.01 -10.18 4.70
CA VAL A 16 11.89 -9.75 3.30
C VAL A 16 11.71 -8.24 3.23
N THR A 17 10.82 -7.67 4.06
CA THR A 17 10.60 -6.22 4.10
C THR A 17 11.88 -5.48 4.48
N VAL A 18 12.55 -5.90 5.55
CA VAL A 18 13.78 -5.26 6.03
C VAL A 18 14.90 -5.38 5.00
N GLY A 19 15.14 -6.57 4.45
CA GLY A 19 16.15 -6.79 3.42
C GLY A 19 15.90 -5.94 2.17
N TYR A 20 14.65 -5.87 1.72
CA TYR A 20 14.26 -5.07 0.57
C TYR A 20 14.45 -3.57 0.83
N GLN A 21 13.98 -3.07 1.99
CA GLN A 21 14.11 -1.66 2.35
C GLN A 21 15.57 -1.26 2.59
N LEU A 22 16.40 -2.15 3.14
CA LEU A 22 17.84 -1.93 3.29
C LEU A 22 18.57 -1.90 1.93
N LEU A 23 18.23 -2.80 1.01
CA LEU A 23 18.77 -2.77 -0.35
C LEU A 23 18.51 -1.41 -1.01
N PHE A 24 17.26 -0.95 -0.94
CA PHE A 24 16.87 0.32 -1.52
C PHE A 24 17.43 1.53 -0.77
N PHE A 25 17.59 1.45 0.55
CA PHE A 25 18.34 2.44 1.32
C PHE A 25 19.78 2.57 0.84
N VAL A 26 20.49 1.46 0.62
CA VAL A 26 21.87 1.48 0.09
C VAL A 26 21.91 2.09 -1.31
N ILE A 27 20.98 1.71 -2.19
CA ILE A 27 20.86 2.28 -3.53
C ILE A 27 20.61 3.79 -3.46
N THR A 28 19.69 4.25 -2.62
CA THR A 28 19.39 5.68 -2.46
C THR A 28 20.55 6.44 -1.82
N ALA A 29 21.26 5.85 -0.86
CA ALA A 29 22.43 6.46 -0.23
C ALA A 29 23.61 6.62 -1.21
N LEU A 30 23.82 5.65 -2.11
CA LEU A 30 24.90 5.67 -3.10
C LEU A 30 24.56 6.50 -4.35
N LEU A 31 23.35 6.35 -4.89
CA LEU A 31 22.94 6.98 -6.15
C LEU A 31 22.21 8.31 -5.96
N LYS A 32 21.90 8.72 -4.72
CA LYS A 32 21.09 9.91 -4.38
C LYS A 32 19.80 10.01 -5.17
N PHE A 33 19.21 8.85 -5.45
CA PHE A 33 18.06 8.74 -6.34
C PHE A 33 16.78 8.55 -5.51
N ASP A 34 16.14 9.67 -5.17
CA ASP A 34 14.98 9.67 -4.25
C ASP A 34 13.70 9.15 -4.88
N LYS A 35 13.66 9.14 -6.21
CA LYS A 35 12.53 8.64 -7.01
C LYS A 35 12.21 7.17 -6.74
N VAL A 36 13.18 6.45 -6.18
CA VAL A 36 13.09 5.03 -5.87
C VAL A 36 12.41 4.76 -4.52
N THR A 37 12.27 5.75 -3.64
CA THR A 37 11.62 5.57 -2.33
C THR A 37 10.14 5.18 -2.47
N ASP A 38 9.38 5.95 -3.23
CA ASP A 38 7.97 5.70 -3.53
C ASP A 38 7.76 4.39 -4.31
N PHE A 39 8.69 4.07 -5.23
CA PHE A 39 8.69 2.79 -5.94
C PHE A 39 8.94 1.62 -4.99
N ALA A 40 9.91 1.74 -4.09
CA ALA A 40 10.24 0.70 -3.12
C ALA A 40 9.08 0.44 -2.15
N GLY A 41 8.37 1.47 -1.69
CA GLY A 41 7.18 1.29 -0.86
C GLY A 41 6.08 0.49 -1.57
N SER A 42 5.65 0.97 -2.74
CA SER A 42 4.56 0.36 -3.52
C SER A 42 4.86 -1.07 -3.99
N THR A 43 6.08 -1.34 -4.45
CA THR A 43 6.48 -2.68 -4.89
C THR A 43 6.62 -3.68 -3.75
N ASN A 44 7.00 -3.23 -2.55
CA ASN A 44 7.12 -4.11 -1.39
C ASN A 44 5.74 -4.66 -0.98
N PHE A 45 4.68 -3.85 -1.03
CA PHE A 45 3.30 -4.34 -0.82
C PHE A 45 2.91 -5.46 -1.79
N ILE A 46 3.24 -5.27 -3.08
CA ILE A 46 2.97 -6.26 -4.14
C ILE A 46 3.76 -7.55 -3.87
N ILE A 47 5.05 -7.42 -3.55
CA ILE A 47 5.92 -8.56 -3.26
C ILE A 47 5.38 -9.35 -2.06
N LEU A 48 5.01 -8.70 -0.97
CA LEU A 48 4.48 -9.39 0.21
C LEU A 48 3.15 -10.10 -0.09
N ALA A 49 2.24 -9.47 -0.84
CA ALA A 49 0.97 -10.09 -1.22
C ALA A 49 1.18 -11.34 -2.08
N VAL A 50 2.04 -11.27 -3.10
CA VAL A 50 2.32 -12.40 -4.00
C VAL A 50 3.12 -13.49 -3.29
N LEU A 51 4.15 -13.11 -2.53
CA LEU A 51 5.02 -14.03 -1.82
C LEU A 51 4.24 -14.86 -0.81
N THR A 52 3.38 -14.23 -0.02
CA THR A 52 2.56 -14.93 0.98
C THR A 52 1.56 -15.87 0.32
N LEU A 53 0.93 -15.47 -0.79
CA LEU A 53 0.01 -16.34 -1.52
C LEU A 53 0.74 -17.58 -2.10
N VAL A 54 1.89 -17.37 -2.74
CA VAL A 54 2.65 -18.45 -3.42
C VAL A 54 3.30 -19.40 -2.41
N LEU A 55 3.91 -18.88 -1.35
CA LEU A 55 4.60 -19.70 -0.35
C LEU A 55 3.64 -20.57 0.45
N LYS A 56 2.43 -20.07 0.73
CA LYS A 56 1.43 -20.89 1.42
C LYS A 56 0.94 -22.02 0.51
N GLY A 57 0.77 -21.76 -0.78
CA GLY A 57 0.34 -22.76 -1.76
C GLY A 57 -1.13 -23.16 -1.64
N THR A 58 -1.89 -22.55 -0.73
CA THR A 58 -3.35 -22.62 -0.67
C THR A 58 -3.93 -21.45 -1.46
N TRP A 59 -4.88 -21.76 -2.35
CA TRP A 59 -5.45 -20.79 -3.31
C TRP A 59 -6.94 -20.62 -3.05
N HIS A 60 -7.31 -20.32 -1.81
CA HIS A 60 -8.70 -20.09 -1.47
C HIS A 60 -9.21 -18.79 -2.11
N PHE A 61 -10.51 -18.75 -2.43
CA PHE A 61 -11.10 -17.62 -3.16
C PHE A 61 -10.82 -16.27 -2.48
N ARG A 62 -10.95 -16.21 -1.14
CA ARG A 62 -10.68 -15.00 -0.34
C ARG A 62 -9.22 -14.53 -0.45
N GLN A 63 -8.26 -15.45 -0.39
CA GLN A 63 -6.83 -15.14 -0.45
C GLN A 63 -6.44 -14.58 -1.81
N VAL A 64 -6.96 -15.20 -2.87
CA VAL A 64 -6.73 -14.76 -4.26
C VAL A 64 -7.33 -13.38 -4.49
N VAL A 65 -8.59 -13.17 -4.08
CA VAL A 65 -9.25 -11.86 -4.23
C VAL A 65 -8.48 -10.78 -3.46
N LEU A 66 -8.18 -10.98 -2.17
CA LEU A 66 -7.48 -9.96 -1.37
C LEU A 66 -6.09 -9.65 -1.92
N SER A 67 -5.32 -10.67 -2.30
CA SER A 67 -4.01 -10.47 -2.91
C SER A 67 -4.14 -9.69 -4.22
N PHE A 68 -5.14 -9.99 -5.05
CA PHE A 68 -5.42 -9.24 -6.27
C PHE A 68 -5.78 -7.77 -6.00
N LEU A 69 -6.59 -7.49 -4.97
CA LEU A 69 -6.94 -6.12 -4.58
C LEU A 69 -5.69 -5.35 -4.13
N VAL A 70 -4.84 -5.94 -3.29
CA VAL A 70 -3.59 -5.32 -2.84
C VAL A 70 -2.64 -5.07 -4.01
N VAL A 71 -2.48 -6.04 -4.92
CA VAL A 71 -1.63 -5.87 -6.12
C VAL A 71 -2.16 -4.76 -7.02
N THR A 72 -3.47 -4.74 -7.28
CA THR A 72 -4.10 -3.70 -8.11
C THR A 72 -3.92 -2.31 -7.51
N TRP A 73 -4.14 -2.18 -6.20
CA TRP A 73 -3.93 -0.93 -5.48
C TRP A 73 -2.46 -0.49 -5.49
N GLY A 74 -1.53 -1.41 -5.17
CA GLY A 74 -0.09 -1.15 -5.15
C GLY A 74 0.44 -0.74 -6.52
N LEU A 75 0.01 -1.40 -7.59
CA LEU A 75 0.38 -1.03 -8.97
C LEU A 75 -0.13 0.35 -9.33
N ARG A 76 -1.38 0.67 -8.98
CA ARG A 76 -1.98 1.97 -9.25
C ARG A 76 -1.28 3.09 -8.49
N LEU A 77 -0.99 2.89 -7.20
CA LEU A 77 -0.25 3.84 -6.38
C LEU A 77 1.17 4.06 -6.91
N GLY A 78 1.88 2.97 -7.21
CA GLY A 78 3.24 3.02 -7.78
C GLY A 78 3.28 3.73 -9.14
N LEU A 79 2.32 3.44 -10.03
CA LEU A 79 2.23 4.10 -11.34
C LEU A 79 1.91 5.59 -11.21
N PHE A 80 0.98 5.97 -10.32
CA PHE A 80 0.64 7.37 -10.08
C PHE A 80 1.85 8.16 -9.56
N LEU A 81 2.57 7.61 -8.58
CA LEU A 81 3.77 8.25 -8.02
C LEU A 81 4.89 8.34 -9.07
N LEU A 82 5.09 7.29 -9.87
CA LEU A 82 6.07 7.30 -10.95
C LEU A 82 5.75 8.37 -12.01
N LEU A 83 4.50 8.44 -12.48
CA LEU A 83 4.06 9.46 -13.45
C LEU A 83 4.25 10.87 -12.90
N ARG A 84 3.89 11.08 -11.62
CA ARG A 84 4.08 12.36 -10.92
C ARG A 84 5.56 12.77 -10.89
N ILE A 85 6.45 11.85 -10.55
CA ILE A 85 7.89 12.09 -10.47
C ILE A 85 8.48 12.41 -11.85
N LEU A 86 8.08 11.68 -12.89
CA LEU A 86 8.53 11.93 -14.27
C LEU A 86 8.08 13.31 -14.78
N GLN A 87 6.91 13.78 -14.35
CA GLN A 87 6.36 15.07 -14.77
C GLN A 87 6.92 16.27 -13.98
N TRP A 88 7.16 16.14 -12.67
CA TRP A 88 7.61 17.26 -11.82
C TRP A 88 9.12 17.28 -11.56
N GLY A 89 9.86 16.26 -12.00
CA GLY A 89 11.32 16.28 -12.13
C GLY A 89 12.08 16.04 -10.82
N GLU A 90 11.69 16.70 -9.73
CA GLU A 90 12.34 16.61 -8.41
C GLU A 90 11.36 16.87 -7.25
N ASP A 91 11.49 16.10 -6.18
CA ASP A 91 10.79 16.32 -4.92
C ASP A 91 11.75 16.98 -3.92
N ARG A 92 11.56 18.29 -3.70
CA ARG A 92 12.37 19.13 -2.79
C ARG A 92 12.43 18.59 -1.35
N ARG A 93 11.54 17.68 -0.95
CA ARG A 93 11.56 17.02 0.37
C ARG A 93 12.87 16.27 0.62
N PHE A 94 13.48 15.73 -0.42
CA PHE A 94 14.65 14.88 -0.27
C PHE A 94 15.97 15.65 -0.35
N ASP A 95 15.99 16.89 -0.84
CA ASP A 95 17.21 17.68 -0.94
C ASP A 95 17.88 17.92 0.42
N GLU A 96 17.10 18.21 1.47
CA GLU A 96 17.63 18.32 2.83
C GLU A 96 18.01 16.95 3.43
N MET A 97 17.30 15.89 3.04
CA MET A 97 17.49 14.55 3.60
C MET A 97 18.74 13.85 3.02
N ARG A 98 19.13 14.18 1.78
CA ARG A 98 20.39 13.75 1.14
C ARG A 98 21.64 14.18 1.93
N SER A 99 21.56 15.27 2.69
CA SER A 99 22.71 15.82 3.43
C SER A 99 23.03 15.05 4.72
N ASN A 100 22.09 14.24 5.22
CA ASN A 100 22.23 13.56 6.50
C ASN A 100 21.78 12.09 6.41
N LEU A 101 22.75 11.18 6.35
CA LEU A 101 22.53 9.73 6.30
C LEU A 101 21.70 9.21 7.49
N GLY A 102 21.80 9.84 8.67
CA GLY A 102 21.01 9.46 9.83
C GLY A 102 19.52 9.74 9.66
N LYS A 103 19.15 10.92 9.11
CA LYS A 103 17.76 11.24 8.80
C LYS A 103 17.19 10.31 7.72
N LEU A 104 18.00 10.00 6.71
CA LEU A 104 17.63 9.03 5.68
C LEU A 104 17.37 7.66 6.29
N ALA A 105 18.26 7.14 7.15
CA ALA A 105 18.07 5.85 7.80
C ALA A 105 16.78 5.78 8.63
N VAL A 106 16.47 6.83 9.40
CA VAL A 106 15.21 6.90 10.18
C VAL A 106 13.99 6.87 9.26
N PHE A 107 14.02 7.60 8.15
CA PHE A 107 12.94 7.56 7.14
C PHE A 107 12.71 6.15 6.60
N TRP A 108 13.79 5.43 6.24
CA TRP A 108 13.68 4.07 5.71
C TRP A 108 13.22 3.05 6.75
N ILE A 109 13.63 3.19 8.01
CA ILE A 109 13.13 2.36 9.12
C ILE A 109 11.63 2.59 9.31
N PHE A 110 11.19 3.85 9.36
CA PHE A 110 9.78 4.18 9.48
C PHE A 110 8.97 3.63 8.31
N GLN A 111 9.47 3.79 7.08
CA GLN A 111 8.85 3.23 5.88
C GLN A 111 8.76 1.69 5.94
N ALA A 112 9.81 1.01 6.41
CA ALA A 112 9.81 -0.45 6.56
C ALA A 112 8.75 -0.92 7.56
N VAL A 113 8.69 -0.29 8.73
CA VAL A 113 7.69 -0.60 9.77
C VAL A 113 6.28 -0.33 9.25
N TRP A 114 6.09 0.80 8.56
CA TRP A 114 4.80 1.18 7.98
C TRP A 114 4.32 0.17 6.94
N VAL A 115 5.16 -0.16 5.95
CA VAL A 115 4.83 -1.13 4.90
C VAL A 115 4.51 -2.49 5.48
N TRP A 116 5.30 -2.96 6.45
CA TRP A 116 5.06 -4.24 7.10
C TRP A 116 3.73 -4.25 7.85
N THR A 117 3.45 -3.19 8.64
CA THR A 117 2.22 -3.06 9.41
C THR A 117 0.97 -3.03 8.53
N VAL A 118 1.00 -2.25 7.44
CA VAL A 118 -0.11 -2.15 6.49
C VAL A 118 -0.30 -3.45 5.70
N SER A 119 0.75 -4.27 5.55
CA SER A 119 0.71 -5.59 4.90
C SER A 119 0.26 -6.74 5.82
N LEU A 120 0.08 -6.48 7.12
CA LEU A 120 -0.33 -7.53 8.07
C LEU A 120 -1.67 -8.18 7.71
N PRO A 121 -2.75 -7.44 7.33
CA PRO A 121 -4.03 -8.06 7.03
C PRO A 121 -3.96 -9.09 5.91
N VAL A 122 -3.25 -8.79 4.80
CA VAL A 122 -3.07 -9.74 3.69
C VAL A 122 -2.20 -10.93 4.12
N THR A 123 -1.15 -10.68 4.92
CA THR A 123 -0.27 -11.74 5.45
C THR A 123 -1.02 -12.69 6.36
N VAL A 124 -1.91 -12.18 7.22
CA VAL A 124 -2.74 -12.97 8.12
C VAL A 124 -3.73 -13.83 7.33
N VAL A 125 -4.46 -13.24 6.38
CA VAL A 125 -5.45 -14.00 5.61
C VAL A 125 -4.80 -15.08 4.75
N ASN A 126 -3.65 -14.78 4.12
CA ASN A 126 -2.88 -15.77 3.37
C ASN A 126 -2.26 -16.86 4.26
N GLY A 127 -2.06 -16.60 5.56
CA GLY A 127 -1.52 -17.59 6.51
C GLY A 127 -2.54 -18.62 7.02
N ILE A 128 -3.84 -18.39 6.81
CA ILE A 128 -4.93 -19.21 7.35
C ILE A 128 -5.25 -20.37 6.38
N ASP A 129 -5.23 -21.60 6.89
CA ASP A 129 -5.57 -22.83 6.15
C ASP A 129 -7.07 -23.15 6.10
N ARG A 130 -7.91 -22.25 6.64
CA ARG A 130 -9.38 -22.42 6.64
C ARG A 130 -9.97 -21.76 5.41
N ASP A 131 -10.94 -22.43 4.79
CA ASP A 131 -11.74 -21.90 3.68
C ASP A 131 -13.18 -21.59 4.13
N PRO A 132 -13.39 -20.53 4.94
CA PRO A 132 -14.74 -20.14 5.31
C PRO A 132 -15.49 -19.62 4.08
N SER A 133 -16.75 -20.04 3.93
CA SER A 133 -17.66 -19.52 2.90
C SER A 133 -17.70 -17.99 2.92
N VAL A 134 -17.80 -17.36 1.75
CA VAL A 134 -17.89 -15.89 1.64
C VAL A 134 -19.04 -15.36 2.51
N GLN A 135 -18.71 -14.40 3.38
CA GLN A 135 -19.65 -13.75 4.28
C GLN A 135 -20.05 -12.38 3.74
N ALA A 136 -21.19 -11.86 4.22
CA ALA A 136 -21.65 -10.51 3.86
C ALA A 136 -20.61 -9.42 4.16
N ALA A 137 -19.79 -9.61 5.22
CA ALA A 137 -18.70 -8.70 5.56
C ALA A 137 -17.63 -8.60 4.46
N ASP A 138 -17.32 -9.71 3.77
CA ASP A 138 -16.34 -9.70 2.68
C ASP A 138 -16.86 -8.89 1.50
N ILE A 139 -18.15 -9.07 1.17
CA ILE A 139 -18.82 -8.36 0.08
C ILE A 139 -18.84 -6.86 0.37
N ILE A 140 -19.18 -6.46 1.60
CA ILE A 140 -19.13 -5.06 2.02
C ILE A 140 -17.71 -4.50 1.90
N GLY A 141 -16.70 -5.25 2.37
CA GLY A 141 -15.29 -4.86 2.25
C GLY A 141 -14.85 -4.66 0.80
N TRP A 142 -15.23 -5.56 -0.12
CA TRP A 142 -14.90 -5.44 -1.54
C TRP A 142 -15.61 -4.26 -2.21
N ILE A 143 -16.87 -4.00 -1.86
CA ILE A 143 -17.62 -2.83 -2.35
C ILE A 143 -16.95 -1.54 -1.85
N MET A 144 -16.66 -1.45 -0.56
CA MET A 144 -16.00 -0.28 0.03
C MET A 144 -14.63 -0.04 -0.59
N TRP A 145 -13.84 -1.09 -0.79
CA TRP A 145 -12.56 -0.99 -1.47
C TRP A 145 -12.71 -0.49 -2.91
N SER A 146 -13.69 -1.02 -3.66
CA SER A 146 -13.94 -0.64 -5.06
C SER A 146 -14.37 0.82 -5.18
N VAL A 147 -15.23 1.29 -4.28
CA VAL A 147 -15.61 2.71 -4.17
C VAL A 147 -14.38 3.55 -3.83
N GLY A 148 -13.59 3.12 -2.85
CA GLY A 148 -12.37 3.83 -2.42
C GLY A 148 -11.37 4.02 -3.56
N VAL A 149 -11.05 2.94 -4.28
CA VAL A 149 -10.16 2.99 -5.46
C VAL A 149 -10.71 3.90 -6.55
N SER A 150 -12.02 3.85 -6.80
CA SER A 150 -12.65 4.68 -7.85
C SER A 150 -12.57 6.17 -7.51
N PHE A 151 -12.86 6.54 -6.25
CA PHE A 151 -12.75 7.92 -5.77
C PHE A 151 -11.31 8.42 -5.83
N GLU A 152 -10.37 7.61 -5.34
CA GLU A 152 -8.95 7.95 -5.32
C GLU A 152 -8.40 8.12 -6.75
N ALA A 153 -8.69 7.17 -7.65
CA ALA A 153 -8.30 7.23 -9.05
C ALA A 153 -8.85 8.48 -9.74
N THR A 154 -10.12 8.82 -9.50
CA THR A 154 -10.75 10.01 -10.07
C THR A 154 -10.11 11.30 -9.54
N ALA A 155 -9.91 11.39 -8.22
CA ALA A 155 -9.29 12.55 -7.59
C ALA A 155 -7.86 12.79 -8.12
N ASP A 156 -7.07 11.73 -8.24
CA ASP A 156 -5.68 11.82 -8.68
C ASP A 156 -5.55 12.13 -10.17
N GLN A 157 -6.42 11.56 -11.03
CA GLN A 157 -6.48 11.94 -12.44
C GLN A 157 -6.89 13.40 -12.62
N GLN A 158 -7.87 13.89 -11.86
CA GLN A 158 -8.27 15.31 -11.88
C GLN A 158 -7.09 16.21 -11.50
N LYS A 159 -6.34 15.85 -10.44
CA LYS A 159 -5.18 16.61 -9.98
C LYS A 159 -4.04 16.63 -11.01
N LEU A 160 -3.73 15.48 -11.62
CA LEU A 160 -2.70 15.40 -12.66
C LEU A 160 -3.08 16.25 -13.88
N THR A 161 -4.31 16.10 -14.36
CA THR A 161 -4.82 16.86 -15.51
C THR A 161 -4.80 18.36 -15.24
N PHE A 162 -5.27 18.79 -14.07
CA PHE A 162 -5.27 20.20 -13.68
C PHE A 162 -3.86 20.78 -13.63
N LYS A 163 -2.90 20.07 -13.03
CA LYS A 163 -1.51 20.55 -12.91
C LYS A 163 -0.71 20.50 -14.20
N ASN A 164 -1.09 19.64 -15.15
CA ASN A 164 -0.45 19.56 -16.46
C ASN A 164 -0.87 20.69 -17.40
N ALA A 165 -2.00 21.35 -17.15
CA ALA A 165 -2.39 22.54 -17.90
C ALA A 165 -1.46 23.73 -17.58
N PRO A 166 -0.79 24.35 -18.58
CA PRO A 166 0.13 25.46 -18.36
C PRO A 166 -0.49 26.65 -17.62
N GLU A 167 -1.79 26.88 -17.86
CA GLU A 167 -2.61 27.96 -17.29
C GLU A 167 -2.83 27.83 -15.77
N ASN A 168 -2.61 26.64 -15.24
CA ASN A 168 -2.89 26.27 -13.85
C ASN A 168 -1.61 26.06 -13.01
N ARG A 169 -0.43 26.38 -13.56
CA ARG A 169 0.83 26.33 -12.82
C ARG A 169 0.77 27.23 -11.59
N GLY A 170 1.04 26.66 -10.42
CA GLY A 170 1.00 27.36 -9.13
C GLY A 170 -0.40 27.58 -8.54
N LYS A 171 -1.47 27.18 -9.23
CA LYS A 171 -2.84 27.27 -8.71
C LYS A 171 -3.24 26.01 -7.95
N TRP A 172 -4.17 26.17 -7.01
CA TRP A 172 -4.78 25.05 -6.30
C TRP A 172 -5.81 24.37 -7.19
N CYS A 173 -5.81 23.03 -7.18
CA CYS A 173 -6.81 22.25 -7.89
C CYS A 173 -8.17 22.44 -7.19
N ASN A 174 -9.14 23.00 -7.93
CA ASN A 174 -10.50 23.27 -7.45
C ASN A 174 -11.56 22.60 -8.36
N VAL A 175 -11.19 21.55 -9.08
CA VAL A 175 -12.04 20.88 -10.06
C VAL A 175 -12.58 19.56 -9.49
N GLY A 176 -13.86 19.28 -9.74
CA GLY A 176 -14.49 18.01 -9.40
C GLY A 176 -14.48 17.72 -7.90
N LEU A 177 -13.87 16.59 -7.51
CA LEU A 177 -13.81 16.16 -6.11
C LEU A 177 -13.00 17.12 -5.23
N TRP A 178 -12.04 17.85 -5.82
CA TRP A 178 -11.22 18.84 -5.12
C TRP A 178 -11.97 20.13 -4.78
N ASN A 179 -13.14 20.36 -5.38
CA ASN A 179 -14.01 21.47 -4.98
C ASN A 179 -14.81 21.15 -3.70
N ILE A 180 -15.05 19.86 -3.44
CA ILE A 180 -15.85 19.39 -2.31
C ILE A 180 -14.97 19.22 -1.06
N SER A 181 -13.75 18.71 -1.24
CA SER A 181 -12.81 18.47 -0.15
C SER A 181 -11.39 18.89 -0.53
N ARG A 182 -10.60 19.32 0.47
CA ARG A 182 -9.17 19.63 0.30
C ARG A 182 -8.32 18.40 0.00
N HIS A 183 -8.80 17.22 0.39
CA HIS A 183 -8.07 15.95 0.31
C HIS A 183 -9.01 14.79 -0.06
N PRO A 184 -9.64 14.81 -1.24
CA PRO A 184 -10.60 13.78 -1.66
C PRO A 184 -9.95 12.41 -1.85
N ASN A 185 -8.65 12.36 -2.14
CA ASN A 185 -7.88 11.12 -2.29
C ASN A 185 -7.78 10.34 -0.96
N TYR A 186 -7.70 11.01 0.20
CA TYR A 186 -7.63 10.34 1.50
C TYR A 186 -8.91 9.59 1.87
N PHE A 187 -10.05 9.96 1.29
CA PHE A 187 -11.29 9.20 1.46
C PHE A 187 -11.12 7.77 0.94
N GLY A 188 -10.46 7.61 -0.21
CA GLY A 188 -10.15 6.29 -0.77
C GLY A 188 -9.25 5.46 0.13
N GLU A 189 -8.19 6.08 0.67
CA GLU A 189 -7.27 5.43 1.61
C GLU A 189 -7.99 4.94 2.88
N VAL A 190 -8.91 5.75 3.42
CA VAL A 190 -9.72 5.36 4.58
C VAL A 190 -10.65 4.20 4.23
N CYS A 191 -11.28 4.22 3.05
CA CYS A 191 -12.11 3.11 2.57
C CYS A 191 -11.33 1.79 2.42
N HIS A 192 -10.05 1.84 2.03
CA HIS A 192 -9.22 0.64 1.95
C HIS A 192 -8.93 0.02 3.32
N ALA A 193 -8.85 0.82 4.38
CA ALA A 193 -8.69 0.32 5.74
C ALA A 193 -9.86 -0.59 6.18
N PHE A 194 -11.05 -0.42 5.59
CA PHE A 194 -12.22 -1.29 5.81
C PHE A 194 -12.13 -2.65 5.11
N LEU A 195 -11.00 -2.99 4.49
CA LEU A 195 -10.69 -4.38 4.10
C LEU A 195 -10.30 -5.25 5.33
N SER A 196 -9.84 -4.62 6.42
CA SER A 196 -9.38 -5.28 7.65
C SER A 196 -10.44 -5.90 8.60
N PRO A 197 -11.75 -5.56 8.57
CA PRO A 197 -12.77 -6.22 9.39
C PRO A 197 -12.90 -7.74 9.18
N LEU A 198 -12.27 -8.27 8.13
CA LEU A 198 -12.05 -9.71 7.94
C LEU A 198 -11.40 -10.39 9.15
N LEU A 199 -10.57 -9.67 9.92
CA LEU A 199 -9.89 -10.22 11.09
C LEU A 199 -10.82 -10.40 12.31
N GLY A 200 -11.76 -9.48 12.53
CA GLY A 200 -12.66 -9.53 13.69
C GLY A 200 -13.64 -10.71 13.66
N ASN A 201 -14.07 -11.13 12.46
CA ASN A 201 -14.97 -12.29 12.32
C ASN A 201 -14.26 -13.65 12.44
N LEU A 202 -12.93 -13.68 12.30
CA LEU A 202 -12.14 -14.91 12.48
C LEU A 202 -11.92 -15.22 13.96
N GLU A 203 -11.80 -14.20 14.82
CA GLU A 203 -11.75 -14.40 16.28
C GLU A 203 -13.10 -14.84 16.85
N SER A 204 -14.22 -14.27 16.37
CA SER A 204 -15.55 -14.63 16.87
C SER A 204 -15.99 -16.05 16.51
N THR A 205 -15.50 -16.59 15.40
CA THR A 205 -15.72 -18.00 15.00
C THR A 205 -14.68 -18.97 15.55
N ALA A 206 -13.62 -18.49 16.21
CA ALA A 206 -12.68 -19.35 16.96
C ALA A 206 -13.13 -19.61 18.42
N ALA A 207 -14.13 -18.86 18.89
CA ALA A 207 -14.72 -18.99 20.23
C ALA A 207 -15.98 -19.90 20.26
N GLN A 208 -16.31 -20.59 19.17
CA GLN A 208 -17.34 -21.62 19.06
C GLN A 208 -16.73 -22.93 18.58
#